data_AF-A0A1Y1NJR8-F1
#
_entry.id   AF-A0A1Y1NJR8-F1
#
_cell.length_a   1.000
_cell.length_b   1.000
_cell.length_c   1.000
_cell.angle_alpha   90.00
_cell.angle_beta   90.00
_cell.angle_gamma   90.00
#
_symmetry.space_group_name_H-M   'P 1'
#
loop_
_entity.id
_entity.type
_entity.pdbx_description
1 polymer ?
#
loop_
_entity_poly.entity_id
_entity_poly.type
_entity_poly.pdbx_seq_one_letter_code
_entity_poly.pdbx_strand_id
1 'polypeptide(L)'
;NVTTQEPRPFRLLKKIYQTCMNTTAIELDGLTTIKSILEKLGGWPVVQGCKWNQEKFDWKRSVYKFRNFGYDFNYFIAVDTAADIKNSSVDTLYIGPAKVSRSNASGLKWYLNKMVNVATSFGAKKGVAIRELNESVHFELNLSMMARPFQKEKNLSFLYHRISVSELQQKAPNIPWLEYLNSVLNVTNVTIEAS
;
A
#
# COMPACT_ATOMS: atom_id res chain seq x y z
N ASN A 1 23.38 -9.29 -23.71
CA ASN A 1 23.62 -8.10 -24.56
C ASN A 1 22.32 -7.54 -25.07
N VAL A 2 22.01 -6.29 -24.70
CA VAL A 2 20.89 -5.52 -25.25
C VAL A 2 21.37 -4.91 -26.56
N THR A 3 20.79 -5.29 -27.70
CA THR A 3 21.15 -4.73 -29.00
C THR A 3 20.17 -3.61 -29.37
N THR A 4 20.64 -2.58 -30.06
CA THR A 4 19.82 -1.40 -30.45
C THR A 4 18.77 -1.72 -31.51
N GLN A 5 18.92 -2.84 -32.22
CA GLN A 5 18.03 -3.29 -33.28
C GLN A 5 16.74 -3.99 -32.77
N GLU A 6 16.65 -4.29 -31.48
CA GLU A 6 15.48 -4.98 -30.92
C GLU A 6 14.31 -4.04 -30.60
N PRO A 7 13.05 -4.50 -30.73
CA PRO A 7 11.89 -3.72 -30.31
C PRO A 7 12.02 -3.29 -28.83
N ARG A 8 11.52 -2.09 -28.52
CA ARG A 8 11.63 -1.48 -27.18
C ARG A 8 11.20 -2.42 -26.04
N PRO A 9 10.10 -3.20 -26.13
CA PRO A 9 9.70 -4.10 -25.05
C PRO A 9 10.77 -5.14 -24.69
N PHE A 10 11.40 -5.76 -25.68
CA PHE A 10 12.46 -6.75 -25.45
C PHE A 10 13.72 -6.12 -24.85
N ARG A 11 14.08 -4.90 -25.30
CA ARG A 11 15.19 -4.16 -24.72
C ARG A 11 14.96 -3.82 -23.25
N LEU A 12 13.75 -3.40 -22.89
CA LEU A 12 13.38 -3.11 -21.50
C LEU A 12 13.42 -4.37 -20.64
N LEU A 13 12.84 -5.48 -21.12
CA LEU A 13 12.85 -6.76 -20.42
C LEU A 13 14.28 -7.23 -20.13
N LYS A 14 15.17 -7.18 -21.13
CA LYS A 14 16.58 -7.54 -20.95
C LYS A 14 17.30 -6.63 -19.96
N LYS A 15 17.03 -5.32 -19.99
CA LYS A 15 17.61 -4.38 -19.00
C LYS A 15 17.16 -4.70 -17.58
N ILE A 16 15.85 -4.93 -17.37
CA ILE A 16 15.31 -5.32 -16.06
C ILE A 16 16.00 -6.60 -15.57
N TYR A 17 16.08 -7.63 -16.43
CA TYR A 17 16.75 -8.88 -16.11
C TYR A 17 18.22 -8.66 -15.70
N GLN A 18 18.98 -7.90 -16.49
CA GLN A 18 20.38 -7.63 -16.20
C GLN A 18 20.58 -6.88 -14.86
N THR A 19 19.74 -5.90 -14.56
CA THR A 19 19.77 -5.18 -13.28
C THR A 19 19.44 -6.12 -12.11
N CYS A 20 18.42 -6.98 -12.25
CA CYS A 20 18.05 -7.95 -11.21
C CYS A 20 19.14 -8.99 -10.95
N MET A 21 19.90 -9.38 -11.97
CA MET A 21 20.93 -10.42 -11.85
C MET A 21 22.29 -9.89 -11.40
N ASN A 22 22.50 -8.57 -11.36
CA ASN A 22 23.77 -7.97 -10.94
C ASN A 22 23.86 -7.86 -9.41
N THR A 23 24.10 -8.98 -8.74
CA THR A 23 24.20 -9.05 -7.28
C THR A 23 25.32 -8.18 -6.72
N THR A 24 26.46 -8.04 -7.43
CA THR A 24 27.55 -7.16 -7.01
C THR A 24 27.09 -5.71 -6.85
N ALA A 25 26.32 -5.18 -7.81
CA ALA A 25 25.79 -3.82 -7.71
C ALA A 25 24.75 -3.68 -6.58
N ILE A 26 23.91 -4.71 -6.38
CA ILE A 26 22.90 -4.74 -5.31
C ILE A 26 23.58 -4.71 -3.92
N GLU A 27 24.60 -5.54 -3.71
CA GLU A 27 25.32 -5.60 -2.42
C GLU A 27 26.11 -4.31 -2.15
N LEU A 28 26.63 -3.65 -3.20
CA LEU A 28 27.30 -2.35 -3.07
C LEU A 28 26.33 -1.21 -2.69
N ASP A 29 25.08 -1.23 -3.18
CA ASP A 29 24.05 -0.27 -2.75
C ASP A 29 23.63 -0.51 -1.29
N GLY A 30 23.51 -1.78 -0.91
CA GLY A 30 23.12 -2.20 0.43
C GLY A 30 21.73 -1.67 0.80
N LEU A 31 21.68 -0.78 1.79
CA LEU A 31 20.42 -0.13 2.23
C LEU A 31 20.27 1.31 1.72
N THR A 32 21.19 1.78 0.87
CA THR A 32 21.26 3.20 0.48
C THR A 32 20.01 3.65 -0.26
N THR A 33 19.64 2.94 -1.33
CA THR A 33 18.48 3.32 -2.14
C THR A 33 17.18 3.22 -1.34
N ILE A 34 16.96 2.14 -0.60
CA ILE A 34 15.73 1.95 0.17
C ILE A 34 15.57 2.94 1.32
N LYS A 35 16.67 3.34 2.00
CA LYS A 35 16.62 4.40 3.03
C LYS A 35 16.24 5.75 2.41
N SER A 36 16.80 6.09 1.25
CA SER A 36 16.41 7.31 0.53
C SER A 36 14.93 7.32 0.14
N ILE A 37 14.40 6.17 -0.29
CA ILE A 37 12.97 6.05 -0.59
C ILE A 37 12.13 6.24 0.67
N LEU A 38 12.47 5.58 1.78
CA LEU A 38 11.74 5.72 3.05
C LEU A 38 11.69 7.18 3.51
N GLU A 39 12.80 7.92 3.42
CA GLU A 39 12.83 9.35 3.75
C GLU A 39 11.84 10.17 2.89
N LYS A 40 11.80 9.93 1.57
CA LYS A 40 10.86 10.60 0.67
C LYS A 40 9.39 10.25 0.98
N LEU A 41 9.13 9.02 1.42
CA LEU A 41 7.81 8.56 1.84
C LEU A 41 7.35 9.11 3.20
N GLY A 42 8.21 9.81 3.94
CA GLY A 42 7.89 10.40 5.25
C GLY A 42 8.55 9.70 6.44
N GLY A 43 9.47 8.77 6.17
CA GLY A 43 10.25 8.08 7.17
C GLY A 43 9.60 6.79 7.70
N TRP A 44 10.32 6.12 8.61
CA TRP A 44 9.84 4.95 9.31
C TRP A 44 10.05 5.15 10.82
N PRO A 45 8.98 5.41 11.61
CA PRO A 45 9.10 5.82 13.00
C PRO A 45 9.99 4.91 13.85
N VAL A 46 9.84 3.60 13.71
CA VAL A 46 10.60 2.60 14.48
C VAL A 46 12.12 2.68 14.29
N VAL A 47 12.56 3.16 13.12
CA VAL A 47 13.98 3.32 12.78
C VAL A 47 14.50 4.69 13.23
N GLN A 48 13.69 5.73 13.03
CA GLN A 48 14.09 7.11 13.28
C GLN A 48 13.90 7.54 14.75
N GLY A 49 13.04 6.85 15.50
CA GLY A 49 12.71 7.14 16.90
C GLY A 49 12.31 8.60 17.08
N CYS A 50 12.89 9.27 18.08
CA CYS A 50 12.58 10.66 18.42
C CYS A 50 12.86 11.68 17.31
N LYS A 51 13.62 11.31 16.26
CA LYS A 51 13.85 12.19 15.10
C LYS A 51 12.64 12.24 14.16
N TRP A 52 11.74 11.26 14.25
CA TRP A 52 10.53 11.25 13.45
C TRP A 52 9.49 12.22 14.03
N ASN A 53 9.02 13.16 13.22
CA ASN A 53 8.06 14.16 13.66
C ASN A 53 6.62 13.65 13.45
N GLN A 54 5.99 13.22 14.54
CA GLN A 54 4.62 12.72 14.54
C GLN A 54 3.58 13.80 14.19
N GLU A 55 3.80 15.07 14.54
CA GLU A 55 2.84 16.15 14.26
C GLU A 55 2.69 16.44 12.77
N LYS A 56 3.71 16.09 11.97
CA LYS A 56 3.68 16.23 10.52
C LYS A 56 3.05 15.02 9.81
N PHE A 57 2.67 13.98 10.56
CA PHE A 57 2.11 12.77 9.97
C PHE A 57 0.64 12.96 9.59
N ASP A 58 0.33 12.62 8.34
CA ASP A 58 -1.03 12.48 7.83
C ASP A 58 -1.08 11.18 7.02
N TRP A 59 -1.87 10.21 7.49
CA TRP A 59 -1.95 8.89 6.87
C TRP A 59 -2.40 8.96 5.40
N LYS A 60 -3.28 9.90 5.03
CA LYS A 60 -3.76 10.07 3.64
C LYS A 60 -2.62 10.51 2.74
N ARG A 61 -1.87 11.53 3.18
CA ARG A 61 -0.70 12.02 2.46
C ARG A 61 0.36 10.94 2.30
N SER A 62 0.55 10.09 3.32
CA SER A 62 1.40 8.91 3.18
C SER A 62 0.87 7.98 2.09
N VAL A 63 -0.41 7.58 2.11
CA VAL A 63 -1.03 6.76 1.07
C VAL A 63 -0.83 7.36 -0.34
N TYR A 64 -1.00 8.67 -0.50
CA TYR A 64 -0.78 9.37 -1.78
C TYR A 64 0.68 9.30 -2.23
N LYS A 65 1.63 9.47 -1.30
CA LYS A 65 3.06 9.31 -1.58
C LYS A 65 3.39 7.88 -1.98
N PHE A 66 2.87 6.86 -1.28
CA PHE A 66 3.06 5.46 -1.64
C PHE A 66 2.58 5.20 -3.07
N ARG A 67 1.38 5.64 -3.42
CA ARG A 67 0.85 5.55 -4.79
C ARG A 67 1.75 6.23 -5.82
N ASN A 68 2.15 7.48 -5.58
CA ASN A 68 2.97 8.25 -6.50
C ASN A 68 4.38 7.65 -6.70
N PHE A 69 4.89 6.94 -5.69
CA PHE A 69 6.15 6.19 -5.80
C PHE A 69 6.00 4.81 -6.46
N GLY A 70 4.77 4.40 -6.79
CA GLY A 70 4.49 3.10 -7.42
C GLY A 70 4.33 1.94 -6.43
N TYR A 71 4.17 2.23 -5.14
CA TYR A 71 3.81 1.22 -4.14
C TYR A 71 2.30 1.01 -4.08
N ASP A 72 1.90 -0.13 -3.49
CA ASP A 72 0.49 -0.36 -3.15
C ASP A 72 0.01 0.72 -2.17
N PHE A 73 -1.26 1.04 -2.24
CA PHE A 73 -1.93 2.05 -1.41
C PHE A 73 -3.17 1.47 -0.71
N ASN A 74 -3.51 0.21 -0.96
CA ASN A 74 -4.68 -0.50 -0.43
C ASN A 74 -4.51 -0.98 1.04
N TYR A 75 -3.64 -0.31 1.81
CA TYR A 75 -3.30 -0.70 3.18
C TYR A 75 -4.42 -0.43 4.20
N PHE A 76 -5.18 0.65 4.02
CA PHE A 76 -6.27 1.03 4.91
C PHE A 76 -7.64 0.87 4.25
N ILE A 77 -7.75 1.32 3.00
CA ILE A 77 -8.97 1.30 2.20
C ILE A 77 -8.59 0.75 0.83
N ALA A 78 -9.24 -0.33 0.42
CA ALA A 78 -9.05 -0.88 -0.90
C ALA A 78 -9.83 -0.07 -1.93
N VAL A 79 -9.17 0.33 -3.02
CA VAL A 79 -9.81 0.91 -4.19
C VAL A 79 -9.36 0.11 -5.40
N ASP A 80 -10.33 -0.45 -6.11
CA ASP A 80 -10.13 -1.26 -7.31
C ASP A 80 -11.00 -0.74 -8.45
N THR A 81 -10.57 -1.03 -9.68
CA THR A 81 -11.32 -0.77 -10.90
C THR A 81 -11.64 -2.09 -11.58
N ALA A 82 -12.92 -2.35 -11.85
CA ALA A 82 -13.34 -3.53 -12.60
C ALA A 82 -14.69 -3.27 -13.27
N ALA A 83 -15.09 -4.13 -14.20
CA ALA A 83 -16.42 -4.09 -14.80
C ALA A 83 -17.53 -4.12 -13.73
N ASP A 84 -18.60 -3.36 -13.92
CA ASP A 84 -19.76 -3.36 -13.02
C ASP A 84 -20.43 -4.75 -13.06
N ILE A 85 -20.63 -5.36 -11.88
CA ILE A 85 -21.21 -6.71 -11.73
C ILE A 85 -22.61 -6.81 -12.39
N LYS A 86 -23.37 -5.71 -12.46
CA LYS A 86 -24.69 -5.64 -13.09
C LYS A 86 -24.67 -5.11 -14.53
N ASN A 87 -23.58 -4.45 -14.95
CA ASN A 87 -23.40 -3.99 -16.33
C ASN A 87 -21.93 -4.08 -16.74
N SER A 88 -21.55 -5.21 -17.33
CA SER A 88 -20.16 -5.48 -17.72
C SER A 88 -19.63 -4.59 -18.85
N SER A 89 -20.45 -3.73 -19.46
CA SER A 89 -20.03 -2.77 -20.48
C SER A 89 -19.42 -1.49 -19.89
N VAL A 90 -19.46 -1.33 -18.57
CA VAL A 90 -18.95 -0.14 -17.88
C VAL A 90 -18.00 -0.57 -16.77
N ASP A 91 -16.81 0.04 -16.73
CA ASP A 91 -15.91 -0.09 -15.60
C ASP A 91 -16.35 0.85 -14.46
N THR A 92 -16.25 0.35 -13.23
CA THR A 92 -16.62 1.08 -12.02
C THR A 92 -15.54 0.98 -10.95
N LEU A 93 -15.62 1.88 -9.99
CA LEU A 93 -14.77 1.89 -8.80
C LEU A 93 -15.40 1.04 -7.71
N TYR A 94 -14.62 0.13 -7.15
CA TYR A 94 -14.97 -0.65 -5.98
C TYR A 94 -14.17 -0.15 -4.79
N ILE A 95 -14.87 0.21 -3.72
CA ILE A 95 -14.28 0.62 -2.45
C ILE A 95 -14.58 -0.47 -1.43
N GLY A 96 -13.53 -0.95 -0.76
CA GLY A 96 -13.62 -2.06 0.16
C GLY A 96 -12.70 -1.92 1.37
N PRO A 97 -12.75 -2.88 2.30
CA PRO A 97 -11.86 -2.90 3.44
C PRO A 97 -10.40 -3.11 2.99
N ALA A 98 -9.46 -2.77 3.86
CA ALA A 98 -8.02 -3.01 3.66
C ALA A 98 -7.71 -4.39 3.08
N LYS A 99 -6.78 -4.48 2.12
CA LYS A 99 -6.25 -5.74 1.59
C LYS A 99 -5.21 -6.36 2.53
N VAL A 100 -5.59 -6.52 3.80
CA VAL A 100 -4.74 -7.08 4.85
C VAL A 100 -5.30 -8.43 5.30
N SER A 101 -4.51 -9.47 5.11
CA SER A 101 -4.79 -10.82 5.62
C SER A 101 -3.75 -11.18 6.68
N ARG A 102 -4.24 -11.35 7.92
CA ARG A 102 -3.44 -11.82 9.06
C ARG A 102 -4.13 -13.03 9.67
N SER A 103 -3.35 -14.08 9.90
CA SER A 103 -3.80 -15.38 10.37
C SER A 103 -3.48 -15.60 11.86
N ASN A 104 -3.57 -16.85 12.31
CA ASN A 104 -3.47 -17.29 13.71
C ASN A 104 -2.20 -16.83 14.47
N ALA A 105 -2.22 -17.04 15.79
CA ALA A 105 -1.18 -16.60 16.72
C ALA A 105 0.25 -17.05 16.36
N SER A 106 0.42 -18.27 15.79
CA SER A 106 1.74 -18.75 15.38
C SER A 106 2.30 -17.98 14.19
N GLY A 107 1.46 -17.63 13.21
CA GLY A 107 1.84 -16.76 12.09
C GLY A 107 2.24 -15.35 12.54
N LEU A 108 1.53 -14.79 13.52
CA LEU A 108 1.80 -13.45 14.04
C LEU A 108 3.18 -13.35 14.72
N LYS A 109 3.57 -14.35 15.51
CA LYS A 109 4.90 -14.34 16.17
C LYS A 109 6.04 -14.35 15.14
N TRP A 110 5.95 -15.22 14.13
CA TRP A 110 6.93 -15.25 13.05
C TRP A 110 6.98 -13.92 12.29
N TYR A 111 5.81 -13.35 12.00
CA TYR A 111 5.69 -12.09 11.27
C TYR A 111 6.31 -10.92 12.05
N LEU A 112 5.97 -10.78 13.34
CA LEU A 112 6.58 -9.77 14.22
C LEU A 112 8.10 -9.94 14.28
N ASN A 113 8.60 -11.17 14.42
CA ASN A 113 10.05 -11.43 14.40
C ASN A 113 10.71 -10.97 13.10
N LYS A 114 10.05 -11.18 11.94
CA LYS A 114 10.55 -10.68 10.66
C LYS A 114 10.55 -9.15 10.60
N MET A 115 9.49 -8.49 11.04
CA MET A 115 9.42 -7.02 11.10
C MET A 115 10.52 -6.46 11.99
N VAL A 116 10.73 -7.03 13.18
CA VAL A 116 11.79 -6.62 14.11
C VAL A 116 13.16 -6.81 13.48
N ASN A 117 13.43 -7.95 12.85
CA ASN A 117 14.72 -8.19 12.20
C ASN A 117 14.99 -7.17 11.09
N VAL A 118 14.00 -6.89 10.22
CA VAL A 118 14.13 -5.86 9.18
C VAL A 118 14.40 -4.50 9.81
N ALA A 119 13.60 -4.07 10.79
CA ALA A 119 13.80 -2.78 11.46
C ALA A 119 15.19 -2.68 12.11
N THR A 120 15.68 -3.75 12.75
CA THR A 120 17.03 -3.76 13.35
C THR A 120 18.13 -3.67 12.30
N SER A 121 17.99 -4.32 11.14
CA SER A 121 18.94 -4.17 10.02
C SER A 121 18.97 -2.73 9.48
N PHE A 122 17.87 -1.98 9.61
CA PHE A 122 17.80 -0.57 9.25
C PHE A 122 18.38 0.37 10.33
N GLY A 123 18.68 -0.14 11.53
CA GLY A 123 19.27 0.60 12.64
C GLY A 123 18.34 0.81 13.84
N ALA A 124 17.14 0.23 13.85
CA ALA A 124 16.24 0.33 15.00
C ALA A 124 16.81 -0.41 16.22
N LYS A 125 16.58 0.15 17.42
CA LYS A 125 16.89 -0.56 18.68
C LYS A 125 15.92 -1.74 18.83
N LYS A 126 16.43 -2.96 19.01
CA LYS A 126 15.60 -4.18 19.07
C LYS A 126 14.44 -4.09 20.07
N GLY A 127 14.67 -3.57 21.27
CA GLY A 127 13.61 -3.41 22.28
C GLY A 127 12.50 -2.45 21.85
N VAL A 128 12.86 -1.35 21.18
CA VAL A 128 11.90 -0.38 20.59
C VAL A 128 11.13 -1.03 19.45
N ALA A 129 11.85 -1.72 18.55
CA ALA A 129 11.25 -2.42 17.43
C ALA A 129 10.23 -3.47 17.88
N ILE A 130 10.52 -4.26 18.92
CA ILE A 130 9.58 -5.23 19.47
C ILE A 130 8.29 -4.55 19.93
N ARG A 131 8.39 -3.44 20.68
CA ARG A 131 7.21 -2.74 21.21
C ARG A 131 6.36 -2.11 20.10
N GLU A 132 6.95 -1.26 19.28
CA GLU A 132 6.21 -0.47 18.29
C GLU A 132 5.69 -1.32 17.12
N LEU A 133 6.42 -2.34 16.70
CA LEU A 133 5.95 -3.23 15.64
C LEU A 133 4.92 -4.23 16.16
N ASN A 134 4.94 -4.56 17.45
CA ASN A 134 3.84 -5.31 18.04
C ASN A 134 2.54 -4.51 18.01
N GLU A 135 2.58 -3.20 18.30
CA GLU A 135 1.41 -2.32 18.13
C GLU A 135 0.92 -2.28 16.68
N SER A 136 1.85 -2.21 15.72
CA SER A 136 1.54 -2.26 14.29
C SER A 136 0.86 -3.58 13.89
N VAL A 137 1.34 -4.72 14.40
CA VAL A 137 0.74 -6.04 14.15
C VAL A 137 -0.67 -6.13 14.73
N HIS A 138 -0.92 -5.59 15.92
CA HIS A 138 -2.27 -5.55 16.51
C HIS A 138 -3.21 -4.69 15.68
N PHE A 139 -2.74 -3.55 15.18
CA PHE A 139 -3.50 -2.70 14.28
C PHE A 139 -3.88 -3.44 12.97
N GLU A 140 -2.91 -4.12 12.34
CA GLU A 140 -3.16 -4.92 11.14
C GLU A 140 -4.12 -6.09 11.39
N LEU A 141 -4.05 -6.72 12.57
CA LEU A 141 -4.98 -7.78 12.96
C LEU A 141 -6.41 -7.25 13.06
N ASN A 142 -6.60 -6.07 13.67
CA ASN A 142 -7.91 -5.43 13.78
C ASN A 142 -8.48 -5.11 12.40
N LEU A 143 -7.68 -4.54 11.49
CA LEU A 143 -8.09 -4.31 10.10
C LEU A 143 -8.48 -5.62 9.40
N SER A 144 -7.69 -6.68 9.57
CA SER A 144 -7.97 -7.99 8.97
C SER A 144 -9.26 -8.62 9.51
N MET A 145 -9.54 -8.45 10.80
CA MET A 145 -10.79 -8.92 11.41
C MET A 145 -12.01 -8.17 10.85
N MET A 146 -11.90 -6.85 10.65
CA MET A 146 -12.96 -6.04 10.02
C MET A 146 -13.17 -6.41 8.55
N ALA A 147 -12.09 -6.75 7.82
CA ALA A 147 -12.16 -7.12 6.41
C ALA A 147 -12.71 -8.55 6.17
N ARG A 148 -12.55 -9.46 7.13
CA ARG A 148 -12.84 -10.89 6.98
C ARG A 148 -14.27 -11.22 6.52
N PRO A 149 -15.34 -10.58 7.01
CA PRO A 149 -16.70 -10.86 6.54
C PRO A 149 -16.85 -10.60 5.04
N PHE A 150 -16.33 -9.47 4.55
CA PHE A 150 -16.36 -9.09 3.14
C PHE A 150 -15.55 -10.05 2.26
N GLN A 151 -14.40 -10.52 2.75
CA GLN A 151 -13.54 -11.47 2.02
C GLN A 151 -14.15 -12.88 1.92
N LYS A 152 -14.99 -13.27 2.89
CA LYS A 152 -15.65 -14.58 2.92
C LYS A 152 -16.98 -14.60 2.19
N GLU A 153 -17.55 -13.43 1.91
CA GLU A 153 -18.83 -13.31 1.23
C GLU A 153 -18.69 -13.80 -0.21
N LYS A 154 -19.47 -14.82 -0.55
CA LYS A 154 -19.48 -15.42 -1.89
C LYS A 154 -20.59 -14.85 -2.76
N ASN A 155 -21.64 -14.32 -2.14
CA ASN A 155 -22.73 -13.68 -2.85
C ASN A 155 -22.39 -12.21 -3.09
N LEU A 156 -21.88 -11.94 -4.28
CA LEU A 156 -21.51 -10.59 -4.74
C LEU A 156 -22.69 -9.59 -4.68
N SER A 157 -23.93 -10.06 -4.73
CA SER A 157 -25.10 -9.19 -4.62
C SER A 157 -25.20 -8.54 -3.24
N PHE A 158 -24.75 -9.20 -2.17
CA PHE A 158 -24.69 -8.60 -0.82
C PHE A 158 -23.55 -7.59 -0.67
N LEU A 159 -22.54 -7.65 -1.54
CA LEU A 159 -21.45 -6.68 -1.55
C LEU A 159 -21.78 -5.48 -2.45
N TYR A 160 -22.71 -5.63 -3.39
CA TYR A 160 -23.05 -4.62 -4.38
C TYR A 160 -23.91 -3.50 -3.79
N HIS A 161 -23.26 -2.41 -3.40
CA HIS A 161 -23.91 -1.18 -2.96
C HIS A 161 -23.38 0.00 -3.76
N ARG A 162 -24.10 0.34 -4.83
CA ARG A 162 -23.75 1.47 -5.69
C ARG A 162 -24.26 2.77 -5.10
N ILE A 163 -23.35 3.70 -4.85
CA ILE A 163 -23.61 5.06 -4.37
C ILE A 163 -22.67 6.03 -5.10
N SER A 164 -23.05 7.30 -5.15
CA SER A 164 -22.19 8.39 -5.60
C SER A 164 -21.07 8.70 -4.61
N VAL A 165 -20.05 9.45 -5.06
CA VAL A 165 -18.98 9.94 -4.18
C VAL A 165 -19.55 10.92 -3.14
N SER A 166 -20.55 11.72 -3.50
CA SER A 166 -21.23 12.64 -2.58
C SER A 166 -21.99 11.91 -1.47
N GLU A 167 -22.72 10.84 -1.80
CA GLU A 167 -23.40 9.99 -0.82
C GLU A 167 -22.39 9.28 0.11
N LEU A 168 -21.28 8.81 -0.44
CA LEU A 168 -20.19 8.22 0.36
C LEU A 168 -19.61 9.26 1.35
N GLN A 169 -19.42 10.49 0.89
CA GLN A 169 -18.96 11.60 1.72
C GLN A 169 -19.92 11.91 2.87
N GLN A 170 -21.23 11.83 2.64
CA GLN A 170 -22.24 12.01 3.69
C GLN A 170 -22.25 10.85 4.69
N LYS A 171 -22.11 9.61 4.22
CA LYS A 171 -22.12 8.40 5.07
C LYS A 171 -20.85 8.23 5.90
N ALA A 172 -19.70 8.66 5.38
CA ALA A 172 -18.39 8.52 6.02
C ALA A 172 -17.59 9.83 5.94
N PRO A 173 -17.97 10.87 6.71
CA PRO A 173 -17.46 12.24 6.52
C PRO A 173 -16.00 12.45 6.93
N ASN A 174 -15.41 11.53 7.69
CA ASN A 174 -14.05 11.66 8.23
C ASN A 174 -12.94 11.48 7.18
N ILE A 175 -13.30 11.04 5.97
CA ILE A 175 -12.39 10.90 4.83
C ILE A 175 -12.83 11.91 3.77
N PRO A 176 -11.92 12.73 3.22
CA PRO A 176 -12.22 13.59 2.09
C PRO A 176 -12.24 12.73 0.82
N TRP A 177 -13.35 12.05 0.54
CA TRP A 177 -13.42 10.97 -0.46
C TRP A 177 -13.09 11.43 -1.87
N LEU A 178 -13.56 12.61 -2.27
CA LEU A 178 -13.27 13.16 -3.59
C LEU A 178 -11.77 13.42 -3.78
N GLU A 179 -11.12 14.03 -2.79
CA GLU A 179 -9.66 14.24 -2.78
C GLU A 179 -8.92 12.91 -2.76
N TYR A 180 -9.35 11.99 -1.89
CA TYR A 180 -8.72 10.69 -1.71
C TYR A 180 -8.75 9.86 -2.99
N LEU A 181 -9.92 9.72 -3.62
CA LEU A 181 -10.07 8.92 -4.84
C LEU A 181 -9.28 9.53 -6.01
N ASN A 182 -9.34 10.84 -6.22
CA ASN A 182 -8.54 11.50 -7.25
C ASN A 182 -7.03 11.34 -6.99
N SER A 183 -6.59 11.36 -5.72
CA SER A 183 -5.17 11.22 -5.37
C SER A 183 -4.65 9.79 -5.51
N VAL A 184 -5.43 8.77 -5.16
CA VAL A 184 -4.96 7.36 -5.23
C VAL A 184 -5.12 6.73 -6.60
N LEU A 185 -6.11 7.16 -7.39
CA LEU A 185 -6.26 6.65 -8.76
C LEU A 185 -5.30 7.38 -9.71
N ASN A 186 -5.15 8.70 -9.53
CA ASN A 186 -4.25 9.60 -10.27
C ASN A 186 -4.02 9.15 -11.73
N VAL A 187 -5.13 8.96 -12.44
CA VAL A 187 -5.12 8.55 -13.84
C VAL A 187 -5.01 9.81 -14.69
N THR A 188 -3.99 9.88 -15.54
CA THR A 188 -3.79 11.03 -16.43
C THR A 188 -5.03 11.28 -17.27
N ASN A 189 -5.51 12.52 -17.27
CA ASN A 189 -6.69 13.00 -18.01
C ASN A 189 -8.05 12.43 -17.55
N VAL A 190 -8.13 11.85 -16.35
CA VAL A 190 -9.41 11.44 -15.75
C VAL A 190 -9.54 12.11 -14.38
N THR A 191 -10.64 12.82 -14.17
CA THR A 191 -10.99 13.43 -12.88
C THR A 191 -12.31 12.87 -12.42
N ILE A 192 -12.35 12.39 -11.18
CA ILE A 192 -13.56 11.87 -10.56
C ILE A 192 -14.38 13.07 -10.08
N GLU A 193 -15.65 13.08 -10.47
CA GLU A 193 -16.65 14.06 -10.03
C GLU A 193 -17.41 13.54 -8.82
N ALA A 194 -17.99 14.46 -8.04
CA ALA A 194 -18.70 14.11 -6.80
C ALA A 194 -20.11 13.52 -7.03
N SER A 195 -20.66 13.70 -8.23
CA SER A 195 -22.07 13.43 -8.59
C SER A 195 -22.54 12.03 -8.25
#